data_AF-A0A1Y4UXK6-F1
#
_entry.id   AF-A0A1Y4UXK6-F1
#
_cell.length_a   1.000
_cell.length_b   1.000
_cell.length_c   1.000
_cell.angle_alpha   90.00
_cell.angle_beta   90.00
_cell.angle_gamma   90.00
#
_symmetry.space_group_name_H-M   'P 1'
#
loop_
_entity.id
_entity.type
_entity.pdbx_description
1 polymer ?
#
loop_
_entity_poly.entity_id
_entity_poly.type
_entity_poly.pdbx_seq_one_letter_code
_entity_poly.pdbx_strand_id
1 'polypeptide(L)'
;MKIWKKEQPGEKLFFALSLGQLQKAHEIYKRHCFFQDFLELCVERRQDGIGLCNLPYDTLEEETELLHLAYELYEKRADMNTAYLVTLNCVIDEIEKALGNGTLHLPLDPTPRVVLVIEDGMITGSYTSEPSVRVEVIELSKEYASSEERDAVYAELQSDPELSECDCRITVPGYEDEIESGEME
;
A
#
# COMPACT_ATOMS: atom_id res chain seq x y z
N MET A 1 -52.94 16.47 33.29
CA MET A 1 -52.56 15.19 32.64
C MET A 1 -51.60 15.50 31.51
N LYS A 2 -50.32 15.13 31.63
CA LYS A 2 -49.34 15.26 30.53
C LYS A 2 -49.52 14.07 29.59
N ILE A 3 -49.81 14.35 28.32
CA ILE A 3 -49.92 13.36 27.25
C ILE A 3 -48.49 13.12 26.74
N TRP A 4 -47.98 11.91 26.92
CA TRP A 4 -46.71 11.49 26.34
C TRP A 4 -46.96 11.10 24.88
N LYS A 5 -46.37 11.82 23.92
CA LYS A 5 -46.32 11.37 22.53
C LYS A 5 -45.37 10.16 22.48
N LYS A 6 -45.89 9.01 22.04
CA LYS A 6 -45.06 7.87 21.62
C LYS A 6 -44.25 8.31 20.40
N GLU A 7 -42.93 8.35 20.54
CA GLU A 7 -42.02 8.40 19.39
C GLU A 7 -42.24 7.14 18.55
N GLN A 8 -42.40 7.33 17.24
CA GLN A 8 -42.51 6.20 16.32
C GLN A 8 -41.13 5.54 16.16
N PRO A 9 -41.04 4.20 16.11
CA PRO A 9 -39.78 3.53 15.83
C PRO A 9 -39.34 3.93 14.42
N GLY A 10 -38.12 4.48 14.32
CA GLY A 10 -37.51 4.86 13.04
C GLY A 10 -37.55 3.70 12.04
N GLU A 11 -37.74 4.05 10.77
CA GLU A 11 -37.81 3.09 9.65
C GLU A 11 -36.70 2.05 9.75
N LYS A 12 -37.07 0.78 9.87
CA LYS A 12 -36.11 -0.33 9.78
C LYS A 12 -35.57 -0.35 8.35
N LEU A 13 -34.33 0.08 8.18
CA LEU A 13 -33.59 -0.09 6.93
C LEU A 13 -33.34 -1.59 6.72
N PHE A 14 -33.92 -2.15 5.66
CA PHE A 14 -33.66 -3.52 5.24
C PHE A 14 -32.66 -3.49 4.08
N PHE A 15 -31.47 -4.04 4.31
CA PHE A 15 -30.48 -4.25 3.26
C PHE A 15 -30.59 -5.69 2.77
N ALA A 16 -31.02 -5.87 1.52
CA ALA A 16 -31.01 -7.18 0.88
C ALA A 16 -29.64 -7.39 0.21
N LEU A 17 -28.85 -8.32 0.75
CA LEU A 17 -27.62 -8.76 0.09
C LEU A 17 -27.95 -9.89 -0.89
N SER A 18 -27.42 -9.80 -2.10
CA SER A 18 -27.39 -10.95 -3.01
C SER A 18 -26.47 -12.05 -2.46
N LEU A 19 -26.65 -13.29 -2.91
CA LEU A 19 -25.76 -14.39 -2.55
C LEU A 19 -24.28 -14.08 -2.84
N GLY A 20 -24.00 -13.45 -3.98
CA GLY A 20 -22.63 -13.05 -4.33
C GLY A 20 -22.06 -11.98 -3.41
N GLN A 21 -22.88 -11.04 -2.92
CA GLN A 21 -22.46 -10.06 -1.91
C GLN A 21 -22.20 -10.73 -0.56
N LEU A 22 -23.04 -11.70 -0.17
CA LEU A 22 -22.85 -12.45 1.07
C LEU A 22 -21.57 -13.28 1.04
N GLN A 23 -21.27 -13.94 -0.08
CA GLN A 23 -20.03 -14.70 -0.26
C GLN A 23 -18.79 -13.79 -0.17
N LYS A 24 -18.82 -12.63 -0.84
CA LYS A 24 -17.72 -11.65 -0.72
C LYS A 24 -17.54 -11.17 0.72
N ALA A 25 -18.62 -10.85 1.42
CA ALA A 25 -18.57 -10.45 2.82
C ALA A 25 -18.01 -11.57 3.71
N HIS A 26 -18.37 -12.82 3.43
CA HIS A 26 -17.84 -13.99 4.13
C HIS A 26 -16.34 -14.15 3.94
N GLU A 27 -15.83 -14.03 2.72
CA GLU A 27 -14.39 -14.12 2.45
C GLU A 27 -13.60 -12.98 3.11
N ILE A 28 -14.14 -11.75 3.11
CA ILE A 28 -13.54 -10.62 3.82
C ILE A 28 -13.46 -10.91 5.32
N TYR A 29 -14.57 -11.39 5.90
CA TYR A 29 -14.62 -11.72 7.32
C TYR A 29 -13.67 -12.87 7.69
N LYS A 30 -13.63 -13.93 6.88
CA LYS A 30 -12.73 -15.09 7.06
C LYS A 30 -11.26 -14.65 7.07
N ARG A 31 -10.86 -13.80 6.11
CA ARG A 31 -9.49 -13.24 6.06
C ARG A 31 -9.19 -12.38 7.27
N HIS A 32 -10.12 -11.53 7.69
CA HIS A 32 -9.96 -10.69 8.87
C HIS A 32 -9.74 -11.51 10.14
N CYS A 33 -10.54 -12.55 10.37
CA CYS A 33 -10.34 -13.45 11.51
C CYS A 33 -8.97 -14.13 11.46
N PHE A 34 -8.57 -14.63 10.28
CA PHE A 34 -7.25 -15.22 10.11
C PHE A 34 -6.12 -14.23 10.44
N PHE A 35 -6.19 -12.97 9.98
CA PHE A 35 -5.15 -11.98 10.26
C PHE A 35 -5.03 -11.70 11.75
N GLN A 36 -6.14 -11.58 12.47
CA GLN A 36 -6.12 -11.40 13.93
C GLN A 36 -5.45 -12.58 14.64
N ASP A 37 -5.87 -13.81 14.33
CA ASP A 37 -5.30 -15.03 14.93
C ASP A 37 -3.80 -15.17 14.59
N PHE A 38 -3.42 -14.83 13.35
CA PHE A 38 -2.02 -14.85 12.92
C PHE A 38 -1.17 -13.83 13.69
N LEU A 39 -1.63 -12.59 13.82
CA LEU A 39 -0.94 -11.52 14.52
C LEU A 39 -0.77 -11.84 16.01
N GLU A 40 -1.83 -12.28 16.67
CA GLU A 40 -1.80 -12.65 18.09
C GLU A 40 -0.78 -13.77 18.32
N LEU A 41 -0.83 -14.82 17.50
CA LEU A 41 0.11 -15.94 17.61
C LEU A 41 1.56 -15.53 17.33
N CYS A 42 1.80 -14.59 16.40
CA CYS A 42 3.14 -14.06 16.16
C CYS A 42 3.69 -13.36 17.40
N VAL A 43 2.86 -12.57 18.09
CA VAL A 43 3.25 -11.89 19.34
C VAL A 43 3.52 -12.88 20.46
N GLU A 44 2.64 -13.87 20.66
CA GLU A 44 2.83 -14.93 21.66
C GLU A 44 4.14 -15.68 21.42
N ARG A 45 4.38 -16.13 20.19
CA ARG A 45 5.61 -16.85 19.83
C ARG A 45 6.87 -16.01 20.04
N ARG A 46 6.83 -14.70 19.74
CA ARG A 46 7.96 -13.79 20.02
C ARG A 46 8.25 -13.71 21.51
N GLN A 47 7.21 -13.59 22.34
CA GLN A 47 7.33 -13.51 23.80
C GLN A 47 7.90 -14.80 24.39
N ASP A 48 7.48 -15.94 23.86
CA ASP A 48 7.92 -17.27 24.29
C ASP A 48 9.26 -17.71 23.68
N GLY A 49 9.82 -16.93 22.73
CA GLY A 49 11.06 -17.26 22.04
C GLY A 49 10.95 -18.48 21.12
N ILE A 50 9.79 -18.66 20.50
CA ILE A 50 9.48 -19.79 19.61
C ILE A 50 9.71 -19.38 18.16
N GLY A 51 10.45 -20.21 17.41
CA GLY A 51 10.76 -19.96 15.99
C GLY A 51 12.02 -19.13 15.80
N LEU A 52 12.14 -18.51 14.62
CA LEU A 52 13.30 -17.66 14.29
C LEU A 52 13.09 -16.20 14.67
N CYS A 53 11.84 -15.78 14.93
CA CYS A 53 11.49 -14.42 15.32
C CYS A 53 11.96 -13.36 14.31
N ASN A 54 11.86 -13.67 13.01
CA ASN A 54 12.34 -12.80 11.92
C ASN A 54 11.27 -11.84 11.37
N LEU A 55 10.06 -11.85 11.92
CA LEU A 55 8.97 -11.00 11.44
C LEU A 55 9.19 -9.53 11.86
N PRO A 56 8.70 -8.56 11.07
CA PRO A 56 8.74 -7.14 11.42
C PRO A 56 7.66 -6.81 12.46
N TYR A 57 7.83 -7.27 13.70
CA TYR A 57 6.78 -7.22 14.73
C TYR A 57 6.24 -5.83 15.04
N ASP A 58 7.03 -4.79 14.84
CA ASP A 58 6.63 -3.41 15.15
C ASP A 58 5.70 -2.83 14.07
N THR A 59 5.77 -3.33 12.83
CA THR A 59 4.93 -2.91 11.69
C THR A 59 4.03 -4.03 11.16
N LEU A 60 4.03 -5.22 11.78
CA LEU A 60 3.41 -6.44 11.22
C LEU A 60 1.92 -6.30 10.88
N GLU A 61 1.18 -5.48 11.63
CA GLU A 61 -0.24 -5.20 11.36
C GLU A 61 -0.45 -4.38 10.07
N GLU A 62 0.55 -3.58 9.68
CA GLU A 62 0.55 -2.71 8.52
C GLU A 62 1.09 -3.41 7.25
N GLU A 63 1.82 -4.53 7.41
CA GLU A 63 2.40 -5.33 6.33
C GLU A 63 1.34 -6.15 5.57
N THR A 64 0.45 -5.48 4.84
CA THR A 64 -0.69 -6.11 4.14
C THR A 64 -0.28 -7.22 3.18
N GLU A 65 0.82 -7.07 2.45
CA GLU A 65 1.34 -8.09 1.55
C GLU A 65 1.84 -9.33 2.29
N LEU A 66 2.45 -9.17 3.46
CA LEU A 66 2.84 -10.28 4.34
C LEU A 66 1.60 -11.01 4.84
N LEU A 67 0.59 -10.28 5.32
CA LEU A 67 -0.66 -10.85 5.80
C LEU A 67 -1.39 -11.61 4.68
N HIS A 68 -1.44 -11.04 3.48
CA HIS A 68 -1.99 -11.68 2.29
C HIS A 68 -1.25 -12.98 1.96
N LEU A 69 0.07 -12.95 1.92
CA LEU A 69 0.90 -14.14 1.70
C LEU A 69 0.66 -15.21 2.77
N ALA A 70 0.59 -14.82 4.05
CA ALA A 70 0.30 -15.74 5.14
C ALA A 70 -1.04 -16.45 4.94
N TYR A 71 -2.06 -15.72 4.50
CA TYR A 71 -3.36 -16.29 4.20
C TYR A 71 -3.32 -17.26 3.00
N GLU A 72 -2.58 -16.94 1.94
CA GLU A 72 -2.42 -17.86 0.81
C GLU A 72 -1.70 -19.15 1.19
N LEU A 73 -0.64 -19.06 2.00
CA LEU A 73 0.07 -20.22 2.52
C LEU A 73 -0.85 -21.06 3.42
N TYR A 74 -1.69 -20.42 4.22
CA TYR A 74 -2.71 -21.08 5.01
C TYR A 74 -3.71 -21.83 4.12
N GLU A 75 -4.30 -21.19 3.10
CA GLU A 75 -5.29 -21.85 2.24
C GLU A 75 -4.69 -23.05 1.50
N LYS A 76 -3.45 -22.93 1.00
CA LYS A 76 -2.73 -24.05 0.36
C LYS A 76 -2.52 -25.25 1.29
N ARG A 77 -2.40 -25.01 2.61
CA ARG A 77 -2.14 -26.03 3.62
C ARG A 77 -3.42 -26.53 4.31
N ALA A 78 -4.48 -25.72 4.37
CA ALA A 78 -5.75 -26.07 5.00
C ALA A 78 -6.41 -27.29 4.32
N ASP A 79 -6.14 -27.50 3.04
CA ASP A 79 -6.59 -28.66 2.26
C ASP A 79 -5.97 -30.00 2.74
N MET A 80 -4.96 -29.97 3.62
CA MET A 80 -4.23 -31.15 4.08
C MET A 80 -4.79 -31.80 5.36
N ASN A 81 -6.02 -31.46 5.80
CA ASN A 81 -6.67 -31.99 7.01
C ASN A 81 -5.81 -31.86 8.29
N THR A 82 -5.02 -30.79 8.37
CA THR A 82 -4.18 -30.45 9.52
C THR A 82 -4.95 -29.51 10.45
N ALA A 83 -4.75 -29.64 11.76
CA ALA A 83 -5.40 -28.78 12.74
C ALA A 83 -5.03 -27.30 12.51
N TYR A 84 -6.00 -26.40 12.63
CA TYR A 84 -5.86 -24.97 12.33
C TYR A 84 -4.60 -24.33 12.96
N LEU A 85 -4.42 -24.50 14.27
CA LEU A 85 -3.28 -23.95 15.00
C LEU A 85 -1.94 -24.53 14.53
N VAL A 86 -1.90 -25.80 14.15
CA VAL A 86 -0.69 -26.43 13.60
C VAL A 86 -0.36 -25.81 12.25
N THR A 87 -1.37 -25.59 11.41
CA THR A 87 -1.21 -24.92 10.12
C THR A 87 -0.68 -23.49 10.28
N LEU A 88 -1.25 -22.72 11.20
CA LEU A 88 -0.79 -21.36 11.54
C LEU A 88 0.69 -21.34 11.93
N ASN A 89 1.10 -22.23 12.86
CA ASN A 89 2.50 -22.32 13.27
C ASN A 89 3.42 -22.64 12.09
N CYS A 90 3.02 -23.57 11.22
CA CYS A 90 3.78 -23.90 10.02
C CYS A 90 3.89 -22.72 9.03
N VAL A 91 2.84 -21.90 8.90
CA VAL A 91 2.87 -20.71 8.04
C VAL A 91 3.86 -19.68 8.60
N ILE A 92 3.83 -19.44 9.92
CA ILE A 92 4.78 -18.54 10.59
C ILE A 92 6.22 -19.03 10.36
N ASP A 93 6.49 -20.31 10.61
CA ASP A 93 7.83 -20.90 10.42
C ASP A 93 8.33 -20.74 8.96
N GLU A 94 7.43 -20.91 7.98
CA GLU A 94 7.77 -20.77 6.56
C GLU A 94 8.14 -19.33 6.21
N ILE A 95 7.36 -18.35 6.66
CA ILE A 95 7.61 -16.93 6.43
C ILE A 95 8.89 -16.49 7.13
N GLU A 96 9.07 -16.85 8.41
CA GLU A 96 10.27 -16.53 9.18
C GLU A 96 11.53 -17.09 8.54
N LYS A 97 11.46 -18.32 8.04
CA LYS A 97 12.56 -18.96 7.32
C LYS A 97 12.82 -18.28 5.98
N ALA A 98 11.77 -17.90 5.26
CA ALA A 98 11.90 -17.24 3.97
C ALA A 98 12.54 -15.85 4.11
N LEU A 99 12.18 -15.11 5.17
CA LEU A 99 12.80 -13.84 5.57
C LEU A 99 14.27 -14.04 5.97
N GLY A 100 14.56 -15.00 6.85
CA GLY A 100 15.92 -15.26 7.32
C GLY A 100 16.88 -15.71 6.22
N ASN A 101 16.37 -16.36 5.17
CA ASN A 101 17.14 -16.78 4.00
C ASN A 101 17.21 -15.71 2.90
N GLY A 102 16.53 -14.56 3.06
CA GLY A 102 16.43 -13.52 2.02
C GLY A 102 15.64 -13.94 0.77
N THR A 103 14.91 -15.06 0.83
CA THR A 103 14.03 -15.51 -0.26
C THR A 103 12.67 -14.80 -0.27
N LEU A 104 12.28 -14.24 0.87
CA LEU A 104 11.17 -13.32 0.98
C LEU A 104 11.73 -11.90 1.11
N HIS A 105 11.55 -11.10 0.06
CA HIS A 105 11.70 -9.65 0.19
C HIS A 105 10.32 -9.09 0.45
N LEU A 106 10.08 -8.64 1.67
CA LEU A 106 8.93 -7.78 1.92
C LEU A 106 9.13 -6.52 1.09
N PRO A 107 8.12 -6.07 0.34
CA PRO A 107 8.12 -4.71 -0.12
C PRO A 107 8.10 -3.83 1.14
N LEU A 108 9.27 -3.34 1.57
CA LEU A 108 9.33 -1.94 1.98
C LEU A 108 8.65 -1.22 0.83
N ASP A 109 7.44 -0.68 1.06
CA ASP A 109 6.56 -0.11 0.03
C ASP A 109 7.41 0.38 -1.15
N PRO A 110 7.33 -0.25 -2.34
CA PRO A 110 8.11 0.24 -3.45
C PRO A 110 7.62 1.66 -3.67
N THR A 111 8.50 2.64 -3.38
CA THR A 111 8.17 4.05 -3.48
C THR A 111 7.48 4.27 -4.82
N PRO A 112 6.20 4.73 -4.83
CA PRO A 112 5.44 4.84 -6.06
C PRO A 112 6.26 5.55 -7.11
N ARG A 113 6.47 4.90 -8.25
CA ARG A 113 7.40 5.36 -9.26
C ARG A 113 6.66 5.68 -10.54
N VAL A 114 6.76 6.92 -10.96
CA VAL A 114 6.35 7.39 -12.29
C VAL A 114 7.59 7.49 -13.17
N VAL A 115 7.50 6.99 -14.39
CA VAL A 115 8.53 7.11 -15.43
C VAL A 115 7.92 7.79 -16.64
N LEU A 116 8.51 8.90 -17.05
CA LEU A 116 8.15 9.61 -18.27
C LEU A 116 9.26 9.44 -19.31
N VAL A 117 8.87 9.12 -20.54
CA VAL A 117 9.76 9.06 -21.70
C VAL A 117 9.56 10.33 -22.50
N ILE A 118 10.64 11.09 -22.68
CA ILE A 118 10.63 12.35 -23.43
C ILE A 118 11.50 12.16 -24.67
N GLU A 119 10.91 12.32 -25.85
CA GLU A 119 11.61 12.31 -27.14
C GLU A 119 11.32 13.65 -27.85
N ASP A 120 12.37 14.33 -28.32
CA ASP A 120 12.28 15.63 -29.01
C ASP A 120 11.44 16.69 -28.27
N GLY A 121 11.51 16.70 -26.92
CA GLY A 121 10.76 17.64 -26.07
C GLY A 121 9.29 17.27 -25.84
N MET A 122 8.83 16.15 -26.38
CA MET A 122 7.46 15.66 -26.21
C MET A 122 7.43 14.40 -25.35
N ILE A 123 6.42 14.27 -24.49
CA ILE A 123 6.21 13.04 -23.72
C ILE A 123 5.65 11.97 -24.66
N THR A 124 6.41 10.91 -24.92
CA THR A 124 6.01 9.80 -25.80
C THR A 124 5.56 8.56 -25.03
N GLY A 125 5.83 8.49 -23.72
CA GLY A 125 5.36 7.41 -22.86
C GLY A 125 5.28 7.79 -21.38
N SER A 126 4.31 7.21 -20.69
CA SER A 126 4.15 7.35 -19.24
C SER A 126 3.87 5.98 -18.61
N TYR A 127 4.64 5.62 -17.59
CA TYR A 127 4.53 4.35 -16.88
C TYR A 127 4.48 4.61 -15.38
N THR A 128 3.67 3.85 -14.65
CA THR A 128 3.55 3.97 -13.19
C THR A 128 3.55 2.59 -12.54
N SER A 129 4.13 2.49 -11.35
CA SER A 129 3.95 1.31 -10.48
C SER A 129 2.62 1.32 -9.73
N GLU A 130 1.91 2.45 -9.69
CA GLU A 130 0.65 2.65 -8.98
C GLU A 130 -0.44 3.17 -9.94
N PRO A 131 -1.48 2.38 -10.28
CA PRO A 131 -2.53 2.78 -11.24
C PRO A 131 -3.39 3.95 -10.82
N SER A 132 -3.48 4.25 -9.52
CA SER A 132 -4.26 5.39 -9.02
C SER A 132 -3.55 6.74 -9.19
N VAL A 133 -2.24 6.75 -9.47
CA VAL A 133 -1.47 7.97 -9.69
C VAL A 133 -1.91 8.66 -10.98
N ARG A 134 -2.28 9.93 -10.86
CA ARG A 134 -2.50 10.83 -11.98
C ARG A 134 -1.24 11.63 -12.25
N VAL A 135 -0.79 11.66 -13.50
CA VAL A 135 0.36 12.46 -13.91
C VAL A 135 -0.13 13.73 -14.59
N GLU A 136 0.30 14.88 -14.10
CA GLU A 136 0.08 16.19 -14.71
C GLU A 136 1.43 16.81 -15.05
N VAL A 137 1.60 17.29 -16.29
CA VAL A 137 2.84 17.93 -16.72
C VAL A 137 2.52 19.32 -17.27
N ILE A 138 3.19 20.32 -16.73
CA ILE A 138 3.06 21.72 -17.13
C ILE A 138 4.37 22.15 -17.77
N GLU A 139 4.35 22.44 -19.07
CA GLU A 139 5.50 22.94 -19.80
C GLU A 139 5.58 24.47 -19.70
N LEU A 140 6.60 24.97 -19.01
CA LEU A 140 6.85 26.41 -18.86
C LEU A 140 7.98 26.87 -19.79
N SER A 141 7.66 27.12 -21.06
CA SER A 141 8.62 27.66 -22.01
C SER A 141 8.89 29.14 -21.77
N LYS A 142 10.17 29.54 -21.74
CA LYS A 142 10.58 30.96 -21.65
C LYS A 142 10.18 31.77 -22.89
N GLU A 143 9.85 31.11 -24.00
CA GLU A 143 9.42 31.76 -25.24
C GLU A 143 7.92 32.09 -25.24
N TYR A 144 7.14 31.35 -24.45
CA TYR A 144 5.67 31.42 -24.46
C TYR A 144 5.05 31.82 -23.13
N ALA A 145 5.79 31.75 -22.02
CA ALA A 145 5.34 32.18 -20.69
C ALA A 145 6.23 33.30 -20.14
N SER A 146 5.60 34.40 -19.73
CA SER A 146 6.26 35.51 -19.04
C SER A 146 6.79 35.09 -17.66
N SER A 147 7.61 35.92 -17.02
CA SER A 147 8.08 35.62 -15.65
C SER A 147 6.92 35.57 -14.66
N GLU A 148 5.97 36.51 -14.76
CA GLU A 148 4.82 36.57 -13.86
C GLU A 148 3.93 35.33 -14.00
N GLU A 149 3.70 34.83 -15.21
CA GLU A 149 2.92 33.61 -15.44
C GLU A 149 3.62 32.37 -14.89
N ARG A 150 4.94 32.27 -15.01
CA ARG A 150 5.71 31.15 -14.44
C ARG A 150 5.67 31.16 -12.92
N ASP A 151 5.86 32.33 -12.31
CA ASP A 151 5.82 32.49 -10.85
C ASP A 151 4.41 32.19 -10.29
N ALA A 152 3.36 32.58 -11.02
CA ALA A 152 1.99 32.27 -10.66
C ALA A 152 1.71 30.75 -10.62
N VAL A 153 2.22 29.99 -11.59
CA VAL A 153 2.06 28.52 -11.62
C VAL A 153 2.71 27.87 -10.39
N TYR A 154 3.94 28.28 -10.03
CA TYR A 154 4.59 27.76 -8.83
C TYR A 154 3.82 28.12 -7.55
N ALA A 155 3.32 29.35 -7.45
CA ALA A 155 2.52 29.78 -6.29
C ALA A 155 1.21 28.98 -6.16
N GLU A 156 0.56 28.68 -7.28
CA GLU A 156 -0.65 27.83 -7.30
C GLU A 156 -0.34 26.42 -6.80
N LEU A 157 0.69 25.76 -7.35
CA LEU A 157 1.09 24.40 -6.97
C LEU A 157 1.52 24.29 -5.49
N GLN A 158 2.21 25.30 -4.95
CA GLN A 158 2.59 25.34 -3.54
C GLN A 158 1.42 25.58 -2.59
N SER A 159 0.33 26.18 -3.08
CA SER A 159 -0.86 26.45 -2.28
C SER A 159 -1.87 25.30 -2.26
N ASP A 160 -1.71 24.32 -3.14
CA ASP A 160 -2.58 23.15 -3.24
C ASP A 160 -2.32 22.18 -2.07
N PRO A 161 -3.32 21.90 -1.21
CA PRO A 161 -3.14 21.00 -0.07
C PRO A 161 -3.00 19.52 -0.45
N GLU A 162 -3.34 19.14 -1.68
CA GLU A 162 -3.19 17.77 -2.19
C GLU A 162 -1.81 17.53 -2.81
N LEU A 163 -1.01 18.59 -3.01
CA LEU A 163 0.32 18.51 -3.59
C LEU A 163 1.41 18.72 -2.55
N SER A 164 2.53 18.02 -2.73
CA SER A 164 3.74 18.23 -1.96
C SER A 164 4.95 18.15 -2.89
N GLU A 165 6.00 18.90 -2.56
CA GLU A 165 7.25 18.85 -3.31
C GLU A 165 7.90 17.47 -3.13
N CYS A 166 8.41 16.90 -4.22
CA CYS A 166 9.02 15.59 -4.24
C CYS A 166 10.31 15.58 -5.07
N ASP A 167 11.22 14.67 -4.71
CA ASP A 167 12.49 14.51 -5.42
C ASP A 167 12.25 13.91 -6.82
N CYS A 168 12.91 14.50 -7.83
CA CYS A 168 12.84 14.02 -9.21
C CYS A 168 14.22 13.57 -9.69
N ARG A 169 14.29 12.36 -10.25
CA ARG A 169 15.51 11.83 -10.88
C ARG A 169 15.38 11.87 -12.39
N ILE A 170 16.27 12.63 -13.04
CA ILE A 170 16.35 12.73 -14.49
C ILE A 170 17.47 11.81 -14.98
N THR A 171 17.18 10.99 -16.00
CA THR A 171 18.17 10.11 -16.62
C THR A 171 18.21 10.40 -18.12
N VAL A 172 19.40 10.72 -18.64
CA VAL A 172 19.64 10.97 -20.06
C VAL A 172 20.60 9.89 -20.56
N PRO A 173 20.10 8.84 -21.25
CA PRO A 173 20.94 7.75 -21.74
C PRO A 173 22.07 8.26 -22.64
N GLY A 174 23.31 7.88 -22.34
CA GLY A 174 24.52 8.35 -23.06
C GLY A 174 25.14 9.64 -22.52
N TYR A 175 24.59 10.20 -21.45
CA TYR A 175 25.12 11.34 -20.70
C TYR A 175 25.20 10.97 -19.21
N GLU A 176 26.00 9.95 -18.90
CA GLU A 176 26.16 9.45 -17.53
C GLU A 176 27.22 10.29 -16.78
N ASP A 177 26.74 11.07 -15.80
CA ASP A 177 27.44 11.75 -14.70
C ASP A 177 28.37 12.95 -15.00
N GLU A 178 27.81 14.17 -14.93
CA GLU A 178 28.53 15.41 -14.57
C GLU A 178 27.90 16.15 -13.37
N ILE A 179 27.08 15.47 -12.53
CA ILE A 179 26.44 16.12 -11.37
C ILE A 179 26.86 15.42 -10.07
N GLU A 180 28.17 15.39 -9.80
CA GLU A 180 28.68 15.39 -8.44
C GLU A 180 29.51 16.67 -8.25
N SER A 181 29.18 17.42 -7.19
CA SER A 181 29.81 18.66 -6.70
C SER A 181 29.47 19.98 -7.43
N GLY A 182 28.31 20.53 -7.09
CA GLY A 182 28.02 21.97 -7.17
C GLY A 182 27.56 22.48 -5.81
N GLU A 183 28.43 22.45 -4.80
CA GLU A 183 28.24 23.28 -3.60
C GLU A 183 28.19 24.75 -4.05
N MET A 184 27.06 25.41 -3.80
CA MET A 184 26.85 26.82 -4.07
C MET A 184 27.52 27.65 -2.96
N GLU A 185 28.48 28.51 -3.34
CA GLU A 185 28.66 29.84 -2.75
C GLU A 185 28.20 30.90 -3.76
#